data_AF-A0A2P4WVH8-F1
#
_entry.id   AF-A0A2P4WVH8-F1
#
_cell.length_a   1.000
_cell.length_b   1.000
_cell.length_c   1.000
_cell.angle_alpha   90.00
_cell.angle_beta   90.00
_cell.angle_gamma   90.00
#
_symmetry.space_group_name_H-M   'P 1'
#
loop_
_entity.id
_entity.type
_entity.pdbx_description
1 polymer ?
#
loop_
_entity_poly.entity_id
_entity_poly.type
_entity_poly.pdbx_seq_one_letter_code
_entity_poly.pdbx_strand_id
1 'polypeptide(L)'
;MNDVFDAETGEKLELFVPSRIETESCKAALVPTSEIQQSTPTRAVHRETQSQRVLGDYVDWERQQKTEKRFRESLAGIRQELQRHGLSEVDHLSLTTELLEKTKHGYARHIQTLVVEELAREIGREVAMRLELASLGRERMQRRHDKERAFYRAQIARIHEECEMALTAAAAKNNLLR
;
A
#
# COMPACT_ATOMS: atom_id res chain seq x y z
N MET A 1 23.98 -2.21 20.65
CA MET A 1 23.00 -1.73 19.65
C MET A 1 23.24 -0.25 19.52
N ASN A 2 23.67 0.22 18.35
CA ASN A 2 23.92 1.63 18.12
C ASN A 2 22.58 2.26 17.77
N ASP A 3 22.03 3.05 18.68
CA ASP A 3 20.82 3.84 18.42
C ASP A 3 21.22 4.98 17.48
N VAL A 4 20.63 4.98 16.28
CA VAL A 4 20.86 6.02 15.27
C VAL A 4 19.66 6.96 15.30
N PHE A 5 19.92 8.25 15.44
CA PHE A 5 18.91 9.30 15.50
C PHE A 5 19.02 10.18 14.25
N ASP A 6 17.87 10.63 13.74
CA ASP A 6 17.82 11.59 12.65
C ASP A 6 18.37 12.95 13.14
N ALA A 7 19.28 13.54 12.38
CA ALA A 7 19.98 14.77 12.73
C ALA A 7 19.11 16.03 12.55
N GLU A 8 18.07 15.97 11.70
CA GLU A 8 17.18 17.14 11.48
C GLU A 8 15.96 17.12 12.40
N THR A 9 15.47 15.94 12.78
CA THR A 9 14.24 15.81 13.58
C THR A 9 14.48 15.32 15.02
N GLY A 10 15.62 14.69 15.30
CA GLY A 10 15.95 14.13 16.61
C GLY A 10 15.23 12.83 16.95
N GLU A 11 14.47 12.25 16.00
CA GLU A 11 13.70 11.03 16.20
C GLU A 11 14.57 9.77 16.07
N LYS A 12 14.26 8.73 16.86
CA LYS A 12 14.99 7.46 16.90
C LYS A 12 14.63 6.61 15.68
N LEU A 13 15.63 6.25 14.87
CA LEU A 13 15.41 5.42 13.68
C LEU A 13 15.46 3.93 14.06
N GLU A 14 14.32 3.25 13.95
CA GLU A 14 14.22 1.80 14.13
C GLU A 14 14.79 1.06 12.92
N LEU A 15 16.08 0.72 12.99
CA LEU A 15 16.74 -0.09 11.97
C LEU A 15 16.34 -1.57 12.13
N PHE A 16 15.48 -2.05 11.23
CA PHE A 16 15.24 -3.48 11.05
C PHE A 16 16.50 -4.14 10.48
N VAL A 17 17.25 -4.82 11.34
CA VAL A 17 18.32 -5.73 10.94
C VAL A 17 17.73 -7.14 10.86
N PRO A 18 17.67 -7.77 9.67
CA PRO A 18 17.24 -9.16 9.57
C PRO A 18 18.36 -10.06 10.10
N SER A 19 18.18 -10.62 11.31
CA SER A 19 19.03 -11.69 11.82
C SER A 19 18.70 -13.01 11.11
N ARG A 20 19.77 -13.73 10.77
CA ARG A 20 19.81 -15.00 10.05
C ARG A 20 18.79 -16.05 10.50
N ILE A 21 18.30 -16.78 9.51
CA ILE A 21 17.48 -17.98 9.58
C ILE A 21 18.31 -19.13 10.18
N GLU A 22 17.80 -19.77 11.23
CA GLU A 22 18.20 -21.13 11.62
C GLU A 22 17.09 -22.12 11.24
N THR A 23 17.50 -23.10 10.45
CA THR A 23 16.77 -24.25 9.96
C THR A 23 16.49 -25.25 11.07
N GLU A 24 15.23 -25.66 11.25
CA GLU A 24 14.91 -26.90 11.98
C GLU A 24 14.10 -27.87 11.13
N SER A 25 14.60 -29.10 11.17
CA SER A 25 14.30 -30.27 10.37
C SER A 25 13.14 -31.06 10.98
N CYS A 26 12.06 -31.26 10.23
CA CYS A 26 11.02 -32.23 10.61
C CYS A 26 11.42 -33.63 10.10
N LYS A 27 11.93 -34.44 11.03
CA LYS A 27 12.15 -35.88 10.86
C LYS A 27 10.82 -36.62 10.73
N ALA A 28 10.67 -37.36 9.65
CA ALA A 28 9.62 -38.37 9.49
C ALA A 28 9.88 -39.56 10.42
N ALA A 29 8.89 -39.88 11.27
CA ALA A 29 8.89 -41.10 12.07
C ALA A 29 8.42 -42.28 11.21
N LEU A 30 9.34 -43.21 10.93
CA LEU A 30 9.04 -44.54 10.40
C LEU A 30 8.62 -45.44 11.58
N VAL A 31 7.42 -45.99 11.52
CA VAL A 31 7.00 -47.12 12.37
C VAL A 31 7.02 -48.39 11.52
N PRO A 32 7.66 -49.48 11.99
CA PRO A 32 7.70 -50.74 11.26
C PRO A 32 6.50 -51.63 11.64
N THR A 33 5.91 -52.31 10.66
CA THR A 33 4.99 -53.42 10.97
C THR A 33 5.04 -54.47 9.87
N SER A 34 5.74 -55.55 10.22
CA SER A 34 5.40 -56.97 10.02
C SER A 34 5.04 -57.51 8.64
N GLU A 35 5.76 -58.57 8.31
CA GLU A 35 5.50 -59.63 7.33
C GLU A 35 4.02 -60.07 7.27
N ILE A 36 3.55 -60.49 6.09
CA ILE A 36 2.77 -61.72 5.86
C ILE A 36 2.71 -62.04 4.35
N GLN A 37 3.29 -63.21 4.03
CA GLN A 37 2.96 -64.23 3.03
C GLN A 37 2.24 -63.87 1.73
N GLN A 38 2.91 -64.22 0.63
CA GLN A 38 2.32 -64.51 -0.67
C GLN A 38 1.35 -65.70 -0.60
N SER A 39 0.14 -65.51 -1.11
CA SER A 39 -0.58 -66.58 -1.82
C SER A 39 -1.50 -65.96 -2.87
N THR A 40 -1.46 -66.51 -4.08
CA THR A 40 -2.40 -66.28 -5.19
C THR A 40 -3.04 -67.62 -5.54
N PRO A 41 -4.15 -67.68 -6.30
CA PRO A 41 -5.36 -66.86 -6.21
C PRO A 41 -6.63 -67.76 -6.28
N THR A 42 -7.67 -67.46 -5.50
CA THR A 42 -8.99 -68.09 -5.76
C THR A 42 -10.06 -67.02 -5.84
N ARG A 43 -10.70 -67.03 -7.01
CA ARG A 43 -11.71 -66.13 -7.53
C ARG A 43 -12.97 -66.16 -6.65
N ALA A 44 -13.13 -65.15 -5.80
CA ALA A 44 -14.41 -64.73 -5.26
C ALA A 44 -14.33 -63.21 -4.99
N VAL A 45 -14.83 -62.40 -5.91
CA VAL A 45 -14.93 -60.95 -5.71
C VAL A 45 -16.09 -60.71 -4.74
N HIS A 46 -15.79 -60.66 -3.45
CA HIS A 46 -16.76 -60.24 -2.43
C HIS A 46 -16.92 -58.71 -2.51
N ARG A 47 -18.16 -58.26 -2.72
CA ARG A 47 -18.52 -56.83 -2.76
C ARG A 47 -18.21 -56.10 -1.44
N GLU A 48 -18.01 -56.84 -0.37
CA GLU A 48 -17.87 -56.35 1.01
C GLU A 48 -16.43 -55.96 1.37
N THR A 49 -15.42 -56.43 0.64
CA THR A 49 -14.01 -56.02 0.79
C THR A 49 -13.57 -54.99 -0.26
N GLN A 50 -14.49 -54.56 -1.13
CA GLN A 50 -14.20 -53.54 -2.11
C GLN A 50 -14.07 -52.19 -1.40
N SER A 51 -12.87 -51.62 -1.42
CA SER A 51 -12.57 -50.32 -0.82
C SER A 51 -13.59 -49.27 -1.29
N GLN A 52 -14.42 -48.79 -0.37
CA GLN A 52 -15.31 -47.65 -0.57
C GLN A 52 -14.56 -46.30 -0.56
N ARG A 53 -13.22 -46.30 -0.47
CA ARG A 53 -12.47 -45.06 -0.62
C ARG A 53 -12.81 -44.48 -1.98
N VAL A 54 -13.46 -43.31 -1.96
CA VAL A 54 -13.63 -42.44 -3.11
C VAL A 54 -12.28 -42.41 -3.82
N LEU A 55 -12.24 -42.81 -5.10
CA LEU A 55 -11.05 -42.63 -5.93
C LEU A 55 -10.60 -41.18 -5.69
N GLY A 56 -9.41 -41.03 -5.09
CA GLY A 56 -8.92 -39.74 -4.61
C GLY A 56 -9.11 -38.68 -5.69
N ASP A 57 -9.47 -37.48 -5.24
CA ASP A 57 -9.71 -36.31 -6.08
C ASP A 57 -8.78 -36.30 -7.28
N TYR A 58 -9.36 -36.12 -8.46
CA TYR A 58 -8.65 -36.02 -9.74
C TYR A 58 -7.39 -35.16 -9.53
N VAL A 59 -6.21 -35.79 -9.52
CA VAL A 59 -4.95 -35.04 -9.49
C VAL A 59 -4.90 -34.37 -10.85
N ASP A 60 -5.17 -33.06 -10.88
CA ASP A 60 -5.08 -32.23 -12.08
C ASP A 60 -3.61 -32.14 -12.50
N TRP A 61 -3.10 -33.21 -13.10
CA TRP A 61 -1.73 -33.32 -13.60
C TRP A 61 -1.38 -32.17 -14.54
N GLU A 62 -2.36 -31.69 -15.30
CA GLU A 62 -2.21 -30.54 -16.17
C GLU A 62 -1.97 -29.24 -15.37
N ARG A 63 -2.69 -29.05 -14.26
CA ARG A 63 -2.52 -27.90 -13.37
C ARG A 63 -1.16 -27.96 -12.68
N GLN A 64 -0.77 -29.13 -12.21
CA GLN A 64 0.53 -29.36 -11.59
C GLN A 64 1.69 -29.14 -12.57
N GLN A 65 1.56 -29.59 -13.81
CA GLN A 65 2.55 -29.29 -14.86
C GLN A 65 2.63 -27.80 -15.18
N LYS A 66 1.51 -27.07 -15.20
CA LYS A 66 1.51 -25.61 -15.42
C LYS A 66 2.20 -24.87 -14.28
N THR A 67 1.97 -25.26 -13.03
CA THR A 67 2.65 -24.65 -11.88
C THR A 67 4.14 -24.98 -11.86
N GLU A 68 4.51 -26.20 -12.21
CA GLU A 68 5.91 -26.64 -12.34
C GLU A 68 6.64 -25.80 -13.40
N LYS A 69 6.04 -25.61 -14.58
CA LYS A 69 6.60 -24.76 -15.65
C LYS A 69 6.75 -23.31 -15.20
N ARG A 70 5.71 -22.73 -14.59
CA ARG A 70 5.77 -21.37 -14.03
C ARG A 70 6.85 -21.23 -12.96
N PHE A 71 7.05 -22.27 -12.15
CA PHE A 71 8.08 -22.29 -11.14
C PHE A 71 9.47 -22.34 -11.78
N ARG A 72 9.70 -23.21 -12.77
CA ARG A 72 10.97 -23.25 -13.52
C ARG A 72 11.29 -21.92 -14.20
N GLU A 73 10.27 -21.28 -14.77
CA GLU A 73 10.37 -19.93 -15.34
C GLU A 73 10.49 -18.83 -14.26
N SER A 74 10.29 -19.12 -12.98
CA SER A 74 10.47 -18.10 -11.94
C SER A 74 11.95 -17.83 -11.67
N LEU A 75 12.28 -16.68 -11.06
CA LEU A 75 13.65 -16.39 -10.62
C LEU A 75 14.22 -17.47 -9.69
N ALA A 76 13.38 -18.05 -8.82
CA ALA A 76 13.79 -19.13 -7.93
C ALA A 76 14.04 -20.43 -8.69
N GLY A 77 13.21 -20.75 -9.69
CA GLY A 77 13.40 -21.90 -10.57
C GLY A 77 14.68 -21.80 -11.37
N ILE A 78 14.92 -20.68 -12.06
CA ILE A 78 16.15 -20.46 -12.83
C ILE A 78 17.40 -20.60 -11.95
N ARG A 79 17.37 -20.06 -10.72
CA ARG A 79 18.46 -20.24 -9.75
C ARG A 79 18.67 -21.70 -9.36
N GLN A 80 17.59 -22.46 -9.18
CA GLN A 80 17.67 -23.89 -8.88
C GLN A 80 18.19 -24.68 -10.08
N GLU A 81 17.83 -24.31 -11.31
CA GLU A 81 18.33 -24.96 -12.52
C GLU A 81 19.82 -24.71 -12.71
N LEU A 82 20.29 -23.48 -12.49
CA LEU A 82 21.73 -23.14 -12.50
C LEU A 82 22.56 -23.93 -11.48
N GLN A 83 21.95 -24.41 -10.39
CA GLN A 83 22.64 -25.24 -9.39
C GLN A 83 22.78 -26.72 -9.82
N ARG A 84 22.14 -27.16 -10.91
CA ARG A 84 22.23 -28.55 -11.38
C ARG A 84 23.61 -28.84 -11.96
N HIS A 85 24.23 -29.93 -11.49
CA HIS A 85 25.47 -30.44 -12.06
C HIS A 85 25.20 -31.12 -13.41
N GLY A 86 25.98 -30.79 -14.44
CA GLY A 86 25.88 -31.39 -15.78
C GLY A 86 25.14 -30.55 -16.82
N LEU A 87 24.91 -29.25 -16.57
CA LEU A 87 24.44 -28.33 -17.59
C LEU A 87 25.51 -28.10 -18.67
N SER A 88 25.07 -27.93 -19.92
CA SER A 88 25.98 -27.47 -20.99
C SER A 88 26.35 -26.01 -20.76
N GLU A 89 27.50 -25.57 -21.28
CA GLU A 89 27.93 -24.16 -21.16
C GLU A 89 26.93 -23.21 -21.82
N VAL A 90 26.32 -23.62 -22.92
CA VAL A 90 25.30 -22.85 -23.64
C VAL A 90 24.04 -22.69 -22.79
N ASP A 91 23.57 -23.77 -22.16
CA ASP A 91 22.39 -23.72 -21.29
C ASP A 91 22.67 -22.87 -20.05
N HIS A 92 23.87 -23.00 -19.46
CA HIS A 92 24.28 -22.18 -18.33
C HIS A 92 24.30 -20.69 -18.70
N LEU A 93 24.87 -20.32 -19.84
CA LEU A 93 24.84 -18.93 -20.33
C LEU A 93 23.40 -18.47 -20.57
N SER A 94 22.55 -19.28 -21.20
CA SER A 94 21.14 -18.91 -21.43
C SER A 94 20.39 -18.64 -20.12
N LEU A 95 20.51 -19.51 -19.12
CA LEU A 95 19.86 -19.36 -17.82
C LEU A 95 20.39 -18.15 -17.05
N THR A 96 21.69 -17.85 -17.14
CA THR A 96 22.25 -16.63 -16.54
C THR A 96 21.74 -15.36 -17.20
N THR A 97 21.61 -15.33 -18.54
CA THR A 97 21.01 -14.19 -19.24
C THR A 97 19.55 -14.00 -18.86
N GLU A 98 18.77 -15.09 -18.79
CA GLU A 98 17.36 -15.05 -18.40
C GLU A 98 17.17 -14.55 -16.96
N LEU A 99 18.06 -14.97 -16.04
CA LEU A 99 18.08 -14.49 -14.66
C LEU A 99 18.32 -12.96 -14.62
N LEU A 100 19.29 -12.47 -15.38
CA LEU A 100 19.62 -11.04 -15.45
C LEU A 100 18.48 -10.23 -16.08
N GLU A 101 17.84 -10.73 -17.13
CA GLU A 101 16.71 -10.07 -17.76
C GLU A 101 15.49 -9.98 -16.83
N LYS A 102 15.16 -11.08 -16.14
CA LYS A 102 14.03 -11.10 -15.19
C LYS A 102 14.29 -10.23 -13.98
N THR A 103 15.51 -10.20 -13.45
CA THR A 103 15.88 -9.29 -12.35
C THR A 103 15.83 -7.83 -12.79
N LYS A 104 16.41 -7.49 -13.95
CA LYS A 104 16.31 -6.16 -14.56
C LYS A 104 14.85 -5.72 -14.73
N HIS A 105 14.01 -6.59 -15.26
CA HIS A 105 12.59 -6.30 -15.45
C HIS A 105 11.86 -6.12 -14.11
N GLY A 106 12.20 -6.92 -13.09
CA GLY A 106 11.70 -6.77 -11.73
C GLY A 106 12.05 -5.40 -11.13
N TYR A 107 13.30 -4.96 -11.25
CA TYR A 107 13.72 -3.63 -10.79
C TYR A 107 13.03 -2.51 -11.56
N ALA A 108 12.90 -2.64 -12.88
CA ALA A 108 12.19 -1.63 -13.69
C ALA A 108 10.73 -1.48 -13.25
N ARG A 109 10.02 -2.58 -13.01
CA ARG A 109 8.66 -2.55 -12.47
C ARG A 109 8.61 -1.93 -11.08
N HIS A 110 9.53 -2.30 -10.20
CA HIS A 110 9.57 -1.75 -8.85
C HIS A 110 9.79 -0.24 -8.84
N ILE A 111 10.74 0.25 -9.64
CA ILE A 111 10.99 1.69 -9.82
C ILE A 111 9.74 2.37 -10.40
N GLN A 112 9.09 1.76 -11.41
CA GLN A 112 7.86 2.31 -11.97
C GLN A 112 6.75 2.43 -10.93
N THR A 113 6.56 1.42 -10.08
CA THR A 113 5.60 1.47 -8.97
C THR A 113 5.91 2.61 -8.01
N LEU A 114 7.17 2.74 -7.57
CA LEU A 114 7.59 3.82 -6.68
C LEU A 114 7.35 5.20 -7.30
N VAL A 115 7.69 5.38 -8.58
CA VAL A 115 7.45 6.65 -9.30
C VAL A 115 5.96 6.98 -9.35
N VAL A 116 5.11 6.00 -9.63
CA VAL A 116 3.65 6.20 -9.67
C VAL A 116 3.11 6.57 -8.28
N GLU A 117 3.59 5.93 -7.23
CA GLU A 117 3.21 6.23 -5.84
C GLU A 117 3.65 7.64 -5.40
N GLU A 118 4.88 8.04 -5.74
CA GLU A 118 5.38 9.40 -5.49
C GLU A 118 4.59 10.46 -6.25
N LEU A 119 4.30 10.21 -7.53
CA LEU A 119 3.48 11.12 -8.35
C LEU A 119 2.08 11.28 -7.76
N ALA A 120 1.45 10.20 -7.31
CA ALA A 120 0.13 10.27 -6.68
C ALA A 120 0.16 11.08 -5.37
N ARG A 121 1.22 10.91 -4.55
CA ARG A 121 1.42 11.70 -3.34
C ARG A 121 1.66 13.18 -3.65
N GLU A 122 2.43 13.49 -4.69
CA GLU A 122 2.70 14.87 -5.09
C GLU A 122 1.44 15.58 -5.62
N ILE A 123 0.64 14.90 -6.45
CA ILE A 123 -0.65 15.42 -6.91
C ILE A 123 -1.57 15.70 -5.71
N GLY A 124 -1.59 14.81 -4.72
CA GLY A 124 -2.35 15.01 -3.48
C GLY A 124 -1.91 16.26 -2.72
N ARG A 125 -0.60 16.48 -2.56
CA ARG A 125 -0.03 17.69 -1.93
C ARG A 125 -0.39 18.96 -2.70
N GLU A 126 -0.26 18.94 -4.02
CA GLU A 126 -0.58 20.09 -4.86
C GLU A 126 -2.06 20.49 -4.75
N VAL A 127 -2.97 19.51 -4.79
CA VAL A 127 -4.42 19.75 -4.63
C VAL A 127 -4.70 20.37 -3.26
N ALA A 128 -4.10 19.85 -2.19
CA ALA A 128 -4.27 20.39 -0.84
C ALA A 128 -3.82 21.86 -0.75
N MET A 129 -2.62 22.18 -1.24
CA MET A 129 -2.10 23.56 -1.25
C MET A 129 -3.00 24.51 -2.06
N ARG A 130 -3.49 24.08 -3.23
CA ARG A 130 -4.40 24.89 -4.05
C ARG A 130 -5.74 25.15 -3.34
N LEU A 131 -6.26 24.18 -2.59
CA LEU A 131 -7.48 24.34 -1.79
C LEU A 131 -7.29 25.32 -0.62
N GLU A 132 -6.13 25.30 0.04
CA GLU A 132 -5.76 26.26 1.09
C GLU A 132 -5.65 27.69 0.56
N LEU A 133 -5.07 27.88 -0.63
CA LEU A 133 -5.03 29.20 -1.27
C LEU A 133 -6.42 29.77 -1.55
N ALA A 134 -7.40 28.91 -1.85
CA ALA A 134 -8.77 29.33 -2.11
C ALA A 134 -9.48 29.86 -0.85
N SER A 135 -9.29 29.24 0.32
CA SER A 135 -9.85 29.76 1.58
C SER A 135 -9.18 31.07 1.98
N LEU A 136 -7.86 31.18 1.87
CA LEU A 136 -7.11 32.41 2.14
C LEU A 136 -7.57 33.58 1.24
N GLY A 137 -7.91 33.30 -0.02
CA GLY A 137 -8.51 34.29 -0.92
C GLY A 137 -9.87 34.77 -0.42
N ARG A 138 -10.76 33.85 -0.07
CA ARG A 138 -12.10 34.15 0.47
C ARG A 138 -12.01 34.96 1.77
N GLU A 139 -11.15 34.57 2.70
CA GLU A 139 -10.97 35.30 3.95
C GLU A 139 -10.45 36.72 3.73
N ARG A 140 -9.51 36.92 2.80
CA ARG A 140 -9.01 38.27 2.47
C ARG A 140 -10.12 39.15 1.92
N MET A 141 -10.97 38.62 1.06
CA MET A 141 -12.12 39.33 0.53
C MET A 141 -13.16 39.64 1.62
N GLN A 142 -13.47 38.66 2.48
CA GLN A 142 -14.37 38.84 3.61
C GLN A 142 -13.90 39.95 4.56
N ARG A 143 -12.61 39.95 4.92
CA ARG A 143 -12.01 41.01 5.76
C ARG A 143 -12.11 42.40 5.13
N ARG A 144 -12.02 42.52 3.79
CA ARG A 144 -12.21 43.80 3.10
C ARG A 144 -13.65 44.27 3.20
N HIS A 145 -14.61 43.40 2.91
CA HIS A 145 -16.02 43.73 3.02
C HIS A 145 -16.44 44.06 4.45
N ASP A 146 -15.92 43.37 5.45
CA ASP A 146 -16.23 43.67 6.85
C ASP A 146 -15.69 45.05 7.27
N LYS A 147 -14.51 45.42 6.80
CA LYS A 147 -13.96 46.78 7.00
C LYS A 147 -14.82 47.85 6.32
N GLU A 148 -15.22 47.63 5.07
CA GLU A 148 -16.10 48.54 4.34
C GLU A 148 -17.46 48.70 5.03
N ARG A 149 -18.09 47.59 5.43
CA ARG A 149 -19.36 47.61 6.17
C ARG A 149 -19.22 48.34 7.51
N ALA A 150 -18.13 48.10 8.24
CA ALA A 150 -17.87 48.79 9.49
C ALA A 150 -17.70 50.30 9.28
N PHE A 151 -16.97 50.70 8.22
CA PHE A 151 -16.81 52.09 7.84
C PHE A 151 -18.16 52.76 7.53
N TYR A 152 -19.00 52.15 6.70
CA TYR A 152 -20.32 52.71 6.37
C TYR A 152 -21.24 52.75 7.58
N ARG A 153 -21.23 51.74 8.44
CA ARG A 153 -22.00 51.76 9.70
C ARG A 153 -21.59 52.92 10.59
N ALA A 154 -20.28 53.14 10.75
CA ALA A 154 -19.77 54.27 11.52
C ALA A 154 -20.16 55.61 10.89
N GLN A 155 -20.13 55.73 9.57
CA GLN A 155 -20.53 56.94 8.87
C GLN A 155 -22.03 57.23 9.02
N ILE A 156 -22.89 56.22 8.89
CA ILE A 156 -24.33 56.35 9.11
C ILE A 156 -24.62 56.76 10.55
N ALA A 157 -23.98 56.11 11.53
CA ALA A 157 -24.15 56.46 12.94
C ALA A 157 -23.77 57.92 13.20
N ARG A 158 -22.62 58.37 12.68
CA ARG A 158 -22.18 59.75 12.79
C ARG A 158 -23.19 60.73 12.19
N ILE A 159 -23.71 60.45 10.98
CA ILE A 159 -24.71 61.31 10.33
C ILE A 159 -26.00 61.35 11.16
N HIS A 160 -26.44 60.21 11.70
CA HIS A 160 -27.62 60.14 12.57
C HIS A 160 -27.43 61.02 13.81
N GLU A 161 -26.28 60.92 14.50
CA GLU A 161 -25.95 61.76 15.65
C GLU A 161 -25.95 63.26 15.28
N GLU A 162 -25.34 63.62 14.14
CA GLU A 162 -25.35 64.99 13.63
C GLU A 162 -26.78 65.50 13.35
N CYS A 163 -27.64 64.67 12.76
CA CYS A 163 -29.04 64.99 12.53
C CYS A 163 -29.84 65.11 13.83
N GLU A 164 -29.65 64.21 14.79
CA GLU A 164 -30.31 64.25 16.10
C GLU A 164 -29.95 65.51 16.86
N MET A 165 -28.67 65.89 16.89
CA MET A 165 -28.21 67.15 17.48
C MET A 165 -28.84 68.38 16.80
N ALA A 166 -28.91 68.38 15.46
CA ALA A 166 -29.54 69.47 14.71
C ALA A 166 -31.05 69.57 15.03
N LEU A 167 -31.74 68.43 15.16
CA LEU A 167 -33.15 68.37 15.55
C LEU A 167 -33.37 68.86 16.98
N THR A 168 -32.53 68.45 17.94
CA THR A 168 -32.62 68.94 19.33
C THR A 168 -32.36 70.43 19.40
N ALA A 169 -31.35 70.94 18.68
CA ALA A 169 -31.07 72.37 18.60
C ALA A 169 -32.24 73.16 17.99
N ALA A 170 -32.85 72.65 16.91
CA ALA A 170 -34.01 73.26 16.29
C ALA A 170 -35.24 73.24 17.21
N ALA A 171 -35.49 72.13 17.90
CA ALA A 171 -36.59 72.00 18.85
C ALA A 171 -36.43 72.92 20.06
N ALA A 172 -35.20 73.08 20.57
CA ALA A 172 -34.86 74.03 21.63
C ALA A 172 -35.11 75.48 21.18
N LYS A 173 -34.67 75.85 19.97
CA LYS A 173 -34.90 77.19 19.39
C LYS A 173 -36.39 77.51 19.24
N ASN A 174 -37.21 76.51 18.96
CA ASN A 174 -38.66 76.65 18.80
C ASN A 174 -39.46 76.45 20.10
N ASN A 175 -38.81 76.36 21.27
CA ASN A 175 -39.45 76.09 22.57
C ASN A 175 -40.33 74.82 22.62
N LEU A 176 -40.04 73.82 21.77
CA LEU A 176 -40.79 72.56 21.70
C LEU A 176 -40.37 71.55 22.78
N LEU A 177 -39.34 71.85 23.57
CA LEU A 177 -38.76 70.99 24.60
C LEU A 177 -39.04 71.49 26.03
N ARG A 178 -40.16 72.17 26.27
CA ARG A 178 -40.61 72.52 27.64
C ARG A 178 -41.38 71.39 28.29
#